data_AF-A0A382QN40-F1
#
_entry.id   AF-A0A382QN40-F1
#
_cell.length_a   1.000
_cell.length_b   1.000
_cell.length_c   1.000
_cell.angle_alpha   90.00
_cell.angle_beta   90.00
_cell.angle_gamma   90.00
#
_symmetry.space_group_name_H-M   'P 1'
#
loop_
_entity.id
_entity.type
_entity.pdbx_description
1 polymer ?
#
loop_
_entity_poly.entity_id
_entity_poly.type
_entity_poly.pdbx_seq_one_letter_code
_entity_poly.pdbx_strand_id
1 'polypeptide(L)' 'METVIAAGAHAVGLNFWPGSPRCISVEHARKLVAAAAGRIQTVGVVVNMAHNELSSLRGEL' A
#
# COMPACT_ATOMS: atom_id res chain seq x y z
N MET A 1 0.24 -0.29 -11.49
CA MET A 1 -0.16 -1.63 -11.03
C MET A 1 0.06 -2.68 -12.12
N GLU A 2 -0.42 -2.43 -13.34
CA GLU A 2 -0.27 -3.38 -14.46
C GLU A 2 1.16 -3.88 -14.71
N THR A 3 2.18 -3.01 -14.66
CA THR A 3 3.58 -3.42 -14.87
C THR A 3 4.06 -4.47 -13.87
N VAL A 4 3.75 -4.31 -12.57
CA VAL A 4 4.20 -5.26 -11.54
C VAL A 4 3.42 -6.58 -11.61
N ILE A 5 2.15 -6.51 -11.98
CA ILE A 5 1.32 -7.71 -12.20
C ILE A 5 1.83 -8.50 -13.41
N ALA A 6 2.08 -7.82 -14.54
CA ALA A 6 2.61 -8.45 -15.75
C ALA A 6 4.01 -9.06 -15.53
N ALA A 7 4.82 -8.45 -14.65
CA ALA A 7 6.12 -8.99 -14.26
C ALA A 7 6.04 -10.22 -13.34
N GLY A 8 4.84 -10.63 -12.90
CA GLY A 8 4.65 -11.79 -12.02
C GLY A 8 5.04 -11.54 -10.56
N ALA A 9 4.99 -10.28 -10.10
CA ALA A 9 5.25 -9.98 -8.70
C ALA A 9 4.15 -10.58 -7.80
N HIS A 10 4.56 -11.16 -6.66
CA HIS A 10 3.62 -11.73 -5.68
C HIS A 10 3.05 -10.67 -4.74
N ALA A 11 3.79 -9.58 -4.50
CA ALA A 11 3.39 -8.50 -3.63
C ALA A 11 3.88 -7.14 -4.12
N VAL A 12 3.18 -6.07 -3.72
CA VAL A 12 3.56 -4.68 -3.96
C VAL A 12 3.49 -3.87 -2.65
N GLY A 13 4.56 -3.14 -2.36
CA GLY A 13 4.65 -2.28 -1.18
C GLY A 13 4.13 -0.87 -1.44
N LEU A 14 3.25 -0.38 -0.57
CA LEU A 14 2.73 0.98 -0.55
C LEU A 14 3.30 1.69 0.68
N ASN A 15 4.11 2.74 0.46
CA ASN A 15 4.81 3.42 1.54
C ASN A 15 3.99 4.61 2.05
N PHE A 16 3.77 4.68 3.36
CA PHE A 16 3.01 5.73 4.02
C PHE A 16 3.86 6.60 4.96
N TRP A 17 5.18 6.47 4.92
CA TRP A 17 6.08 7.29 5.73
C TRP A 17 6.50 8.56 4.97
N PRO A 18 6.16 9.78 5.45
CA PRO A 18 6.43 11.03 4.75
C PRO A 18 7.91 11.31 4.45
N GLY A 19 8.84 10.72 5.20
CA GLY A 19 10.28 10.85 4.94
C GLY A 19 10.80 10.08 3.73
N SER A 20 9.94 9.27 3.09
CA SER A 20 10.29 8.51 1.89
C SER A 20 9.86 9.25 0.62
N PRO A 21 10.70 9.31 -0.43
CA PRO A 21 10.29 9.84 -1.73
C PRO A 21 9.21 8.97 -2.41
N ARG A 22 8.96 7.77 -1.88
CA ARG A 22 7.93 6.84 -2.35
C ARG A 22 6.64 6.93 -1.54
N CYS A 23 6.53 7.90 -0.63
CA CYS A 23 5.34 8.08 0.20
C CYS A 23 4.12 8.40 -0.67
N ILE A 24 3.01 7.71 -0.42
CA ILE A 24 1.72 7.96 -1.06
C ILE A 24 0.64 8.24 -0.02
N SER A 25 -0.40 8.97 -0.43
CA SER A 25 -1.57 9.19 0.42
C SER A 25 -2.45 7.94 0.50
N VAL A 26 -3.23 7.83 1.58
CA VAL A 26 -4.23 6.75 1.76
C VAL A 26 -5.26 6.76 0.62
N GLU A 27 -5.69 7.95 0.18
CA GLU A 27 -6.62 8.08 -0.95
C GLU A 27 -6.07 7.48 -2.24
N HIS A 28 -4.78 7.72 -2.55
CA HIS A 28 -4.16 7.14 -3.73
C HIS A 28 -3.95 5.63 -3.55
N ALA A 29 -3.55 5.19 -2.36
CA ALA A 29 -3.40 3.78 -2.04
C ALA A 29 -4.70 3.00 -2.25
N ARG A 30 -5.86 3.52 -1.82
CA ARG A 30 -7.18 2.89 -2.06
C ARG A 30 -7.43 2.58 -3.53
N LYS A 31 -7.13 3.53 -4.42
CA LYS A 31 -7.29 3.37 -5.88
C LYS A 31 -6.39 2.23 -6.40
N LEU A 32 -5.16 2.15 -5.90
CA LEU A 32 -4.21 1.10 -6.26
C LEU A 32 -4.62 -0.28 -5.71
N VAL A 33 -5.06 -0.35 -4.46
CA VAL A 33 -5.52 -1.59 -3.82
C VAL A 33 -6.75 -2.13 -4.53
N ALA A 34 -7.73 -1.27 -4.85
CA ALA A 34 -8.91 -1.67 -5.61
C ALA A 34 -8.54 -2.24 -7.00
N ALA A 35 -7.60 -1.61 -7.71
CA ALA A 35 -7.13 -2.10 -9.01
C ALA A 35 -6.31 -3.41 -8.93
N ALA A 36 -5.70 -3.68 -7.78
CA ALA A 36 -4.90 -4.88 -7.50
C ALA A 36 -5.72 -6.04 -6.90
N ALA A 37 -6.96 -5.80 -6.47
CA ALA A 37 -7.76 -6.75 -5.71
C ALA A 37 -7.85 -8.12 -6.42
N GLY A 38 -7.45 -9.18 -5.71
CA GLY A 38 -7.43 -10.54 -6.21
C GLY A 38 -6.33 -10.86 -7.24
N ARG A 39 -5.47 -9.89 -7.61
CA ARG A 39 -4.42 -10.06 -8.63
C ARG A 39 -3.01 -10.12 -8.03
N ILE A 40 -2.76 -9.36 -6.97
CA ILE A 40 -1.45 -9.30 -6.28
C ILE A 40 -1.66 -8.89 -4.82
N GLN A 41 -0.79 -9.35 -3.91
CA GLN A 41 -0.84 -8.95 -2.51
C GLN A 41 -0.38 -7.49 -2.34
N THR A 42 -1.16 -6.68 -1.62
CA THR A 42 -0.77 -5.30 -1.26
C THR A 42 -0.23 -5.27 0.17
N VAL A 43 0.86 -4.53 0.39
CA VAL A 43 1.53 -4.43 1.70
C VAL A 43 1.73 -2.97 2.08
N GLY A 44 1.22 -2.56 3.23
CA GLY A 44 1.47 -1.22 3.77
C GLY A 44 2.81 -1.14 4.51
N VAL A 45 3.67 -0.20 4.13
CA VAL A 45 4.97 0.07 4.76
C VAL A 45 4.88 1.36 5.56
N VAL A 46 5.12 1.26 6.87
CA VAL A 46 5.07 2.36 7.84
C VAL A 46 6.35 2.38 8.67
N VAL A 47 6.68 3.53 9.26
CA VAL A 47 7.86 3.69 10.13
C VAL A 47 7.41 4.27 11.47
N ASN A 48 7.66 3.56 12.56
CA ASN A 48 7.35 3.98 13.94
C ASN A 48 5.90 4.46 14.16
N MET A 49 4.94 3.96 13.36
CA MET A 49 3.52 4.28 13.50
C MET A 49 2.94 3.60 14.73
N ALA A 50 2.10 4.30 15.50
CA ALA A 50 1.46 3.71 16.66
C ALA A 50 0.46 2.61 16.25
N HIS A 51 0.22 1.65 17.14
CA HIS A 51 -0.61 0.49 16.81
C HIS A 51 -2.06 0.84 16.43
N ASN A 52 -2.62 1.89 17.05
CA ASN A 52 -3.94 2.42 16.71
C ASN A 52 -3.97 3.03 15.30
N GLU A 53 -2.98 3.84 14.95
CA GLU A 53 -2.84 4.44 13.62
C GLU A 53 -2.65 3.36 12.53
N LEU A 54 -1.85 2.33 12.81
CA LEU A 54 -1.68 1.17 11.94
C LEU A 54 -3.00 0.43 11.72
N SER A 55 -3.78 0.24 12.80
CA SER A 55 -5.08 -0.43 12.72
C SER A 55 -6.09 0.37 11.92
N SER A 56 -6.11 1.70 12.08
CA SER A 56 -6.93 2.61 11.28
C SER A 56 -6.53 2.56 9.81
N LEU A 57 -5.24 2.67 9.50
CA LEU A 57 -4.73 2.58 8.13
C LEU A 57 -5.13 1.26 7.46
N ARG A 58 -5.02 0.13 8.18
CA ARG A 58 -5.45 -1.18 7.67
C ARG A 58 -6.95 -1.23 7.42
N GLY A 59 -7.77 -0.61 8.25
CA GLY A 59 -9.22 -0.55 8.05
C GLY A 59 -9.65 0.36 6.89
N GLU A 60 -8.76 1.24 6.44
CA GLU A 60 -9.00 2.17 5.35
C GLU A 60 -8.67 1.62 3.95
N LEU A 61 -7.91 0.53 3.85
CA LEU A 61 -7.41 -0.06 2.60
C LEU A 61 -8.08 -1.40 2.30
#